data_AF-A0AAN8BPA9-F1
#
_entry.id   AF-A0AAN8BPA9-F1
#
_cell.length_a   1.000
_cell.length_b   1.000
_cell.length_c   1.000
_cell.angle_alpha   90.00
_cell.angle_beta   90.00
_cell.angle_gamma   90.00
#
_symmetry.space_group_name_H-M   'P 1'
#
loop_
_entity.id
_entity.type
_entity.pdbx_description
1 polymer ?
#
loop_
_entity_poly.entity_id
_entity_poly.type
_entity_poly.pdbx_seq_one_letter_code
_entity_poly.pdbx_strand_id
1 'polypeptide(L)'
;MLPSQTGPCQTSSRSLVFGLGPSITSEDGIITGAKLPTGLQIIRCVLAKKPGANGALSQFEATKGVLEQVRPFYKKANIPMVSDKRACHKMVDLVNANNKLRKISQAKRSSETTAKQLEKMECRLDATFPLWPPNVEQLIDNPEDLAFLASMKTDRVATFGVLDKKLQLKVKRREERKAAAAARQSRCEKELEEMTAMSSLVSESDEELEEDTNTVCPTSEGEPSYKHKKTGDDGNVQLGVGE
;
A
#
# COMPACT_ATOMS: atom_id res chain seq x y z
N MET A 1 -16.95 -53.36 -9.36
CA MET A 1 -17.83 -52.27 -9.84
C MET A 1 -18.83 -51.96 -8.75
N LEU A 2 -18.75 -50.77 -8.15
CA LEU A 2 -19.68 -50.28 -7.12
C LEU A 2 -20.18 -48.89 -7.57
N PRO A 3 -21.48 -48.61 -7.54
CA PRO A 3 -22.01 -47.29 -7.85
C PRO A 3 -21.84 -46.37 -6.63
N SER A 4 -21.05 -45.31 -6.77
CA SER A 4 -20.99 -44.23 -5.78
C SER A 4 -22.23 -43.36 -5.95
N GLN A 5 -23.05 -43.33 -4.89
CA GLN A 5 -24.26 -42.52 -4.79
C GLN A 5 -23.91 -41.03 -4.81
N THR A 6 -24.48 -40.30 -5.77
CA THR A 6 -24.54 -38.84 -5.76
C THR A 6 -25.60 -38.40 -4.75
N GLY A 7 -25.16 -37.86 -3.62
CA GLY A 7 -26.06 -37.22 -2.66
C GLY A 7 -26.69 -35.93 -3.23
N PRO A 8 -27.92 -35.58 -2.84
CA PRO A 8 -28.58 -34.36 -3.30
C PRO A 8 -27.99 -33.15 -2.57
N CYS A 9 -27.22 -32.32 -3.28
CA CYS A 9 -26.80 -31.02 -2.76
C CYS A 9 -28.02 -30.09 -2.80
N GLN A 10 -28.62 -29.90 -1.64
CA GLN A 10 -29.82 -29.11 -1.42
C GLN A 10 -29.61 -27.67 -1.89
N THR A 11 -30.38 -27.26 -2.90
CA THR A 11 -30.47 -25.88 -3.36
C THR A 11 -31.31 -25.08 -2.36
N SER A 12 -30.66 -24.53 -1.33
CA SER A 12 -31.26 -23.55 -0.44
C SER A 12 -31.63 -22.28 -1.23
N SER A 13 -32.92 -22.10 -1.45
CA SER A 13 -33.57 -20.99 -2.17
C SER A 13 -33.57 -19.66 -1.40
N ARG A 14 -32.39 -19.21 -0.96
CA ARG A 14 -32.17 -17.79 -0.61
C ARG A 14 -31.73 -17.09 -1.89
N SER A 15 -32.41 -16.00 -2.26
CA SER A 15 -32.18 -15.26 -3.51
C SER A 15 -30.68 -14.96 -3.71
N LEU A 16 -30.02 -15.81 -4.50
CA LEU A 16 -28.65 -15.63 -4.93
C LEU A 16 -28.58 -14.28 -5.65
N VAL A 17 -27.95 -13.29 -5.00
CA VAL A 17 -27.64 -12.05 -5.69
C VAL A 17 -26.49 -12.40 -6.63
N PHE A 18 -26.77 -12.32 -7.94
CA PHE A 18 -25.82 -12.73 -8.97
C PHE A 18 -24.44 -12.13 -8.73
N GLY A 19 -23.43 -12.99 -8.56
CA GLY A 19 -22.03 -12.62 -8.32
C GLY A 19 -21.72 -12.06 -6.93
N LEU A 20 -22.66 -12.10 -5.97
CA LEU A 20 -22.45 -11.58 -4.61
C LEU A 20 -22.73 -12.61 -3.51
N GLY A 21 -23.25 -13.80 -3.82
CA GLY A 21 -23.50 -14.85 -2.83
C GLY A 21 -24.75 -14.57 -1.97
N PRO A 22 -24.74 -14.93 -0.67
CA PRO A 22 -25.83 -14.62 0.26
C PRO A 22 -26.16 -13.12 0.28
N SER A 23 -27.38 -12.77 0.68
CA SER A 23 -27.82 -11.37 0.83
C SER A 23 -26.77 -10.53 1.56
N ILE A 24 -26.58 -9.28 1.09
CA ILE A 24 -25.61 -8.35 1.68
C ILE A 24 -26.01 -8.07 3.14
N THR A 25 -25.10 -8.34 4.05
CA THR A 25 -25.27 -8.16 5.49
C THR A 25 -24.51 -6.92 5.98
N SER A 26 -24.71 -6.53 7.24
CA SER A 26 -23.94 -5.45 7.85
C SER A 26 -22.44 -5.81 7.98
N GLU A 27 -22.10 -7.09 8.11
CA GLU A 27 -20.71 -7.58 8.20
C GLU A 27 -19.92 -7.28 6.92
N ASP A 28 -20.61 -7.26 5.78
CA ASP A 28 -20.02 -6.91 4.48
C ASP A 28 -19.52 -5.47 4.41
N GLY A 29 -19.98 -4.60 5.31
CA GLY A 29 -19.56 -3.20 5.41
C GLY A 29 -18.12 -3.00 5.91
N ILE A 30 -17.41 -4.09 6.26
CA ILE A 30 -16.05 -4.06 6.78
C ILE A 30 -15.15 -5.00 5.96
N ILE A 31 -14.05 -4.46 5.44
CA ILE A 31 -13.02 -5.27 4.78
C ILE A 31 -12.08 -5.84 5.83
N THR A 32 -12.00 -7.17 5.90
CA THR A 32 -11.15 -7.91 6.83
C THR A 32 -10.27 -8.93 6.09
N GLY A 33 -9.24 -9.43 6.76
CA GLY A 33 -8.41 -10.54 6.28
C GLY A 33 -6.91 -10.25 6.26
N ALA A 34 -6.15 -11.25 5.79
CA ALA A 34 -4.68 -11.22 5.75
C ALA A 34 -4.10 -11.07 4.33
N LYS A 35 -4.94 -10.69 3.34
CA LYS A 35 -4.58 -10.54 1.92
C LYS A 35 -5.10 -9.20 1.39
N LEU A 36 -4.65 -8.80 0.19
CA LEU A 36 -5.25 -7.64 -0.47
C LEU A 36 -6.73 -7.89 -0.80
N PRO A 37 -7.59 -6.87 -0.71
CA PRO A 37 -9.03 -7.04 -0.95
C PRO A 37 -9.34 -7.52 -2.37
N THR A 38 -10.32 -8.43 -2.49
CA THR A 38 -10.83 -8.87 -3.80
C THR A 38 -11.84 -7.89 -4.37
N GLY A 39 -12.12 -7.98 -5.68
CA GLY A 39 -13.22 -7.22 -6.29
C GLY A 39 -14.57 -7.49 -5.59
N LEU A 40 -14.81 -8.73 -5.18
CA LEU A 40 -16.00 -9.16 -4.45
C LEU A 40 -16.15 -8.41 -3.12
N GLN A 41 -15.10 -8.40 -2.28
CA GLN A 41 -15.10 -7.71 -1.00
C GLN A 41 -15.37 -6.20 -1.17
N ILE A 42 -14.74 -5.58 -2.18
CA ILE A 42 -14.96 -4.16 -2.50
C ILE A 42 -16.42 -3.90 -2.84
N ILE A 43 -17.02 -4.65 -3.77
CA ILE A 43 -18.42 -4.42 -4.16
C ILE A 43 -19.37 -4.62 -2.98
N ARG A 44 -19.21 -5.74 -2.24
CA ARG A 44 -20.07 -6.05 -1.09
C ARG A 44 -20.03 -4.91 -0.06
N CYS A 45 -18.85 -4.38 0.24
CA CYS A 45 -18.68 -3.26 1.15
C CYS A 45 -19.29 -1.95 0.62
N VAL A 46 -19.12 -1.64 -0.66
CA VAL A 46 -19.74 -0.44 -1.26
C VAL A 46 -21.27 -0.53 -1.22
N LEU A 47 -21.82 -1.69 -1.54
CA LEU A 47 -23.27 -1.89 -1.56
C LEU A 47 -23.88 -1.93 -0.15
N ALA A 48 -23.18 -2.49 0.84
CA ALA A 48 -23.60 -2.45 2.25
C ALA A 48 -23.70 -1.02 2.79
N LYS A 49 -22.83 -0.11 2.33
CA LYS A 49 -22.82 1.32 2.71
C LYS A 49 -23.87 2.17 1.96
N LYS A 50 -24.63 1.59 1.02
CA LYS A 50 -25.74 2.27 0.33
C LYS A 50 -27.08 1.65 0.74
N PRO A 51 -27.58 1.90 1.96
CA PRO A 51 -28.93 1.49 2.31
C PRO A 51 -29.94 2.23 1.43
N GLY A 52 -30.98 1.52 0.98
CA GLY A 52 -31.99 2.08 0.10
C GLY A 52 -32.85 3.16 0.76
N ALA A 53 -33.26 4.11 -0.07
CA ALA A 53 -34.38 5.05 0.06
C ALA A 53 -34.25 6.32 0.92
N ASN A 54 -33.51 6.41 2.03
CA ASN A 54 -33.45 7.67 2.80
C ASN A 54 -32.05 7.96 3.36
N GLY A 55 -31.40 9.04 2.91
CA GLY A 55 -30.06 9.44 3.38
C GLY A 55 -28.88 8.65 2.79
N ALA A 56 -29.10 7.93 1.68
CA ALA A 56 -28.07 7.11 1.06
C ALA A 56 -26.90 7.96 0.54
N LEU A 57 -25.68 7.64 0.99
CA LEU A 57 -24.45 8.20 0.44
C LEU A 57 -24.45 8.05 -1.09
N SER A 58 -23.96 9.08 -1.78
CA SER A 58 -23.69 8.97 -3.21
C SER A 58 -22.76 7.77 -3.45
N GLN A 59 -22.81 7.20 -4.66
CA GLN A 59 -21.94 6.06 -4.98
C GLN A 59 -20.47 6.39 -4.76
N PHE A 60 -20.09 7.64 -5.06
CA PHE A 60 -18.73 8.11 -4.89
C PHE A 60 -18.35 8.25 -3.41
N GLU A 61 -19.22 8.80 -2.57
CA GLU A 61 -18.99 8.89 -1.12
C GLU A 61 -18.90 7.51 -0.47
N ALA A 62 -19.77 6.58 -0.86
CA ALA A 62 -19.68 5.20 -0.41
C ALA A 62 -18.33 4.58 -0.80
N THR A 63 -17.87 4.76 -2.04
CA THR A 63 -16.55 4.27 -2.47
C THR A 63 -15.40 4.96 -1.74
N LYS A 64 -15.50 6.25 -1.40
CA LYS A 64 -14.51 6.94 -0.59
C LYS A 64 -14.42 6.32 0.81
N GLY A 65 -15.56 6.03 1.43
CA GLY A 65 -15.60 5.33 2.72
C GLY A 65 -15.03 3.90 2.66
N VAL A 66 -15.18 3.21 1.54
CA VAL A 66 -14.53 1.90 1.32
C VAL A 66 -13.02 2.05 1.09
N LEU A 67 -12.59 3.06 0.33
CA LEU A 67 -11.17 3.30 0.07
C LEU A 67 -10.37 3.50 1.36
N GLU A 68 -10.93 4.18 2.35
CA GLU A 68 -10.29 4.35 3.67
C GLU A 68 -10.10 3.02 4.41
N GLN A 69 -10.97 2.03 4.20
CA GLN A 69 -10.76 0.68 4.73
C GLN A 69 -9.73 -0.13 3.94
N VAL A 70 -9.58 0.14 2.64
CA VAL A 70 -8.63 -0.56 1.75
C VAL A 70 -7.20 -0.06 1.96
N ARG A 71 -7.02 1.23 2.21
CA ARG A 71 -5.71 1.89 2.32
C ARG A 71 -4.75 1.18 3.31
N PRO A 72 -5.18 0.76 4.51
CA PRO A 72 -4.33 0.00 5.43
C PRO A 72 -3.75 -1.29 4.85
N PHE A 73 -4.50 -2.02 4.01
CA PHE A 73 -4.04 -3.27 3.41
C PHE A 73 -2.88 -3.04 2.44
N TYR A 74 -2.98 -1.99 1.64
CA TYR A 74 -1.94 -1.60 0.69
C TYR A 74 -0.72 -1.01 1.37
N LYS A 75 -0.94 -0.18 2.41
CA LYS A 75 0.14 0.34 3.25
C LYS A 75 0.92 -0.78 3.92
N LYS A 76 0.20 -1.79 4.45
CA LYS A 76 0.78 -2.99 5.07
C LYS A 76 1.57 -3.84 4.07
N ALA A 77 1.10 -3.91 2.83
CA ALA A 77 1.78 -4.59 1.73
C ALA A 77 3.00 -3.84 1.18
N ASN A 78 3.24 -2.60 1.63
CA ASN A 78 4.21 -1.70 1.03
C ASN A 78 4.00 -1.50 -0.50
N ILE A 79 2.75 -1.56 -0.97
CA ILE A 79 2.42 -1.42 -2.39
C ILE A 79 1.93 0.01 -2.66
N PRO A 80 2.60 0.76 -3.56
CA PRO A 80 2.12 2.08 -4.00
C PRO A 80 0.70 2.01 -4.57
N MET A 81 -0.16 2.92 -4.12
CA MET A 81 -1.53 3.05 -4.64
C MET A 81 -1.62 4.15 -5.69
N VAL A 82 -2.57 4.01 -6.61
CA VAL A 82 -3.03 5.12 -7.46
C VAL A 82 -3.69 6.22 -6.62
N SER A 83 -3.85 7.41 -7.19
CA SER A 83 -4.55 8.51 -6.52
C SER A 83 -5.97 8.12 -6.10
N ASP A 84 -6.42 8.71 -4.98
CA ASP A 84 -7.74 8.42 -4.41
C ASP A 84 -8.88 8.57 -5.43
N LYS A 85 -8.84 9.64 -6.24
CA LYS A 85 -9.82 9.87 -7.32
C LYS A 85 -9.86 8.70 -8.31
N ARG A 86 -8.69 8.21 -8.74
CA ARG A 86 -8.59 7.08 -9.68
C ARG A 86 -9.03 5.78 -9.02
N ALA A 87 -8.67 5.56 -7.75
CA ALA A 87 -9.11 4.39 -7.00
C ALA A 87 -10.64 4.35 -6.87
N CYS A 88 -11.26 5.47 -6.45
CA CYS A 88 -12.72 5.60 -6.38
C CYS A 88 -13.38 5.35 -7.74
N HIS A 89 -12.88 5.92 -8.83
CA HIS A 89 -13.40 5.64 -10.18
C HIS A 89 -13.37 4.15 -10.52
N LYS A 90 -12.26 3.45 -10.24
CA LYS A 90 -12.17 2.00 -10.49
C LYS A 90 -13.21 1.22 -9.69
N MET A 91 -13.48 1.60 -8.44
CA MET A 91 -14.51 0.97 -7.60
C MET A 91 -15.91 1.24 -8.14
N VAL A 92 -16.20 2.48 -8.54
CA VAL A 92 -17.47 2.87 -9.19
C VAL A 92 -17.69 2.07 -10.47
N ASP A 93 -16.67 1.95 -11.32
CA ASP A 93 -16.74 1.19 -12.58
C ASP A 93 -17.01 -0.30 -12.33
N LEU A 94 -16.40 -0.86 -11.29
CA LEU A 94 -16.62 -2.24 -10.88
C LEU A 94 -18.09 -2.45 -10.46
N VAL A 95 -18.64 -1.57 -9.62
CA VAL A 95 -20.04 -1.60 -9.19
C VAL A 95 -20.98 -1.43 -10.39
N ASN A 96 -20.71 -0.49 -11.29
CA ASN A 96 -21.52 -0.24 -12.47
C ASN A 96 -21.51 -1.43 -13.44
N ALA A 97 -20.35 -2.05 -13.67
CA ALA A 97 -20.23 -3.25 -14.48
C ALA A 97 -21.04 -4.41 -13.88
N ASN A 98 -20.93 -4.63 -12.57
CA ASN A 98 -21.73 -5.64 -11.88
C ASN A 98 -23.25 -5.37 -11.97
N ASN A 99 -23.67 -4.11 -11.75
CA ASN A 99 -25.07 -3.71 -11.84
C ASN A 99 -25.65 -3.91 -13.24
N LYS A 100 -24.87 -3.70 -14.31
CA LYS A 100 -25.30 -3.99 -15.69
C LYS A 100 -25.63 -5.48 -15.86
N LEU A 101 -24.78 -6.37 -15.36
CA LEU A 101 -25.01 -7.81 -15.44
C LEU A 101 -26.19 -8.27 -14.56
N ARG A 102 -26.36 -7.65 -13.39
CA ARG A 102 -27.50 -7.94 -12.50
C ARG A 102 -28.85 -7.59 -13.13
N LYS A 103 -28.90 -6.58 -13.99
CA LYS A 103 -30.11 -6.18 -14.74
C LYS A 103 -30.49 -7.17 -15.85
N ILE A 104 -29.62 -8.09 -16.23
CA ILE A 104 -29.95 -9.12 -17.22
C ILE A 104 -30.94 -10.10 -16.60
N SER A 105 -32.08 -10.30 -17.26
CA SER A 105 -33.12 -11.23 -16.83
C SER A 105 -32.61 -12.68 -16.84
N GLN A 106 -33.13 -13.51 -15.94
CA GLN A 106 -32.69 -14.89 -15.78
C GLN A 106 -32.79 -15.70 -17.09
N ALA A 107 -33.82 -15.46 -17.89
CA ALA A 107 -34.01 -16.10 -19.20
C ALA A 107 -32.90 -15.76 -20.22
N LYS A 108 -32.26 -14.59 -20.13
CA LYS A 108 -31.18 -14.17 -21.05
C LYS A 108 -29.80 -14.62 -20.57
N ARG A 109 -29.66 -15.02 -19.31
CA ARG A 109 -28.37 -15.43 -18.71
C ARG A 109 -27.84 -16.76 -19.25
N SER A 110 -28.70 -17.60 -19.79
CA SER A 110 -28.32 -18.87 -20.43
C SER A 110 -27.74 -18.72 -21.84
N SER A 111 -27.82 -17.51 -22.44
CA SER A 111 -27.16 -17.28 -23.74
C SER A 111 -25.63 -17.35 -23.59
N GLU A 112 -24.96 -17.97 -24.56
CA GLU A 112 -23.50 -18.20 -24.51
C GLU A 112 -22.71 -16.90 -24.33
N THR A 113 -23.12 -15.83 -25.00
CA THR A 113 -22.47 -14.51 -24.90
C THR A 113 -22.61 -13.91 -23.50
N THR A 114 -23.78 -14.06 -22.89
CA THR A 114 -24.00 -13.58 -21.52
C THR A 114 -23.25 -14.45 -20.53
N ALA A 115 -23.30 -15.78 -20.66
CA ALA A 115 -22.56 -16.70 -19.80
C ALA A 115 -21.06 -16.37 -19.76
N LYS A 116 -20.42 -16.10 -20.90
CA LYS A 116 -19.02 -15.65 -20.97
C LYS A 116 -18.78 -14.32 -20.24
N GLN A 117 -19.73 -13.37 -20.30
CA GLN A 117 -19.63 -12.11 -19.55
C GLN A 117 -19.77 -12.31 -18.04
N LEU A 118 -20.63 -13.24 -17.63
CA LEU A 118 -20.84 -13.59 -16.23
C LEU A 118 -19.59 -14.25 -15.65
N GLU A 119 -19.02 -15.23 -16.36
CA GLU A 119 -17.76 -15.90 -15.99
C GLU A 119 -16.60 -14.89 -15.90
N LYS A 120 -16.45 -14.01 -16.90
CA LYS A 120 -15.41 -12.96 -16.87
C LYS A 120 -15.57 -12.02 -15.67
N MET A 121 -16.81 -11.71 -15.29
CA MET A 121 -17.07 -10.90 -14.11
C MET A 121 -16.73 -11.66 -12.83
N GLU A 122 -17.08 -12.95 -12.73
CA GLU A 122 -16.74 -13.81 -11.60
C GLU A 122 -15.22 -13.89 -11.38
N CYS A 123 -14.45 -14.18 -12.43
CA CYS A 123 -12.99 -14.14 -12.38
C CYS A 123 -12.45 -12.77 -11.94
N ARG A 124 -13.07 -11.67 -12.39
CA ARG A 124 -12.68 -10.30 -11.99
C ARG A 124 -13.02 -10.01 -10.53
N LEU A 125 -14.09 -10.60 -9.99
CA LEU A 125 -14.52 -10.43 -8.60
C LEU A 125 -13.64 -11.21 -7.64
N ASP A 126 -13.20 -12.41 -8.01
CA ASP A 126 -12.34 -13.26 -7.18
C ASP A 126 -10.89 -12.78 -7.17
N ALA A 127 -10.46 -12.13 -8.25
CA ALA A 127 -9.13 -11.53 -8.35
C ALA A 127 -8.90 -10.39 -7.34
N THR A 128 -7.63 -10.15 -7.02
CA THR A 128 -7.22 -8.96 -6.25
C THR A 128 -7.68 -7.72 -6.96
N PHE A 129 -8.35 -6.81 -6.24
CA PHE A 129 -8.79 -5.57 -6.84
C PHE A 129 -7.59 -4.63 -7.04
N PRO A 130 -7.12 -4.35 -8.27
CA PRO A 130 -5.80 -3.77 -8.48
C PRO A 130 -5.84 -2.25 -8.29
N LEU A 131 -5.39 -1.74 -7.14
CA LEU A 131 -5.30 -0.29 -6.88
C LEU A 131 -3.88 0.28 -7.02
N TRP A 132 -2.95 -0.49 -7.57
CA TRP A 132 -1.59 -0.05 -7.87
C TRP A 132 -1.47 0.58 -9.26
N PRO A 133 -0.45 1.43 -9.50
CA PRO A 133 -0.16 1.98 -10.82
C PRO A 133 0.39 0.90 -11.77
N PRO A 134 0.30 1.09 -13.11
CA PRO A 134 0.78 0.10 -14.08
C PRO A 134 2.27 -0.27 -13.93
N ASN A 135 3.10 0.70 -13.55
CA ASN A 135 4.54 0.57 -13.37
C ASN A 135 4.94 0.20 -11.91
N VAL A 136 4.03 -0.37 -11.13
CA VAL A 136 4.27 -0.68 -9.70
C VAL A 136 5.52 -1.53 -9.45
N GLU A 137 5.86 -2.43 -10.37
CA GLU A 137 7.03 -3.31 -10.25
C GLU A 137 8.35 -2.53 -10.30
N GLN A 138 8.37 -1.36 -10.94
CA GLN A 138 9.52 -0.47 -11.00
C GLN A 138 9.61 0.45 -9.76
N LEU A 139 8.53 0.54 -8.98
CA LEU A 139 8.44 1.40 -7.80
C LEU A 139 8.72 0.66 -6.49
N ILE A 140 8.79 -0.67 -6.52
CA ILE A 140 9.03 -1.51 -5.36
C ILE A 140 10.47 -2.03 -5.45
N ASP A 141 11.33 -1.55 -4.56
CA ASP A 141 12.74 -1.97 -4.51
C ASP A 141 12.94 -3.33 -3.80
N ASN A 142 12.00 -3.70 -2.91
CA ASN A 142 12.13 -4.88 -2.07
C ASN A 142 11.67 -6.15 -2.84
N PRO A 143 12.55 -7.16 -3.04
CA PRO A 143 12.19 -8.38 -3.75
C PRO A 143 11.10 -9.19 -3.04
N GLU A 144 10.99 -9.12 -1.72
CA GLU A 144 9.94 -9.80 -0.95
C GLU A 144 8.56 -9.20 -1.26
N ASP A 145 8.47 -7.87 -1.35
CA ASP A 145 7.24 -7.16 -1.66
C ASP A 145 6.83 -7.37 -3.13
N LEU A 146 7.81 -7.47 -4.04
CA LEU A 146 7.58 -7.87 -5.43
C LEU A 146 7.01 -9.30 -5.53
N ALA A 147 7.57 -10.25 -4.79
CA ALA A 147 7.07 -11.63 -4.75
C ALA A 147 5.63 -11.68 -4.17
N PHE A 148 5.36 -10.90 -3.12
CA PHE A 148 4.02 -10.75 -2.56
C PHE A 148 3.03 -10.21 -3.61
N LEU A 149 3.40 -9.12 -4.30
CA LEU A 149 2.57 -8.54 -5.36
C LEU A 149 2.34 -9.53 -6.51
N ALA A 150 3.35 -10.29 -6.92
CA ALA A 150 3.24 -11.30 -7.96
C ALA A 150 2.21 -12.38 -7.58
N SER A 151 2.29 -12.92 -6.36
CA SER A 151 1.27 -13.86 -5.86
C SER A 151 -0.12 -13.22 -5.79
N MET A 152 -0.24 -11.95 -5.38
CA MET A 152 -1.53 -11.26 -5.38
C MET A 152 -2.11 -11.06 -6.80
N LYS A 153 -1.30 -11.02 -7.86
CA LYS A 153 -1.79 -10.92 -9.24
C LYS A 153 -2.34 -12.24 -9.78
N THR A 154 -1.91 -13.37 -9.21
CA THR A 154 -2.22 -14.71 -9.71
C THR A 154 -3.10 -15.49 -8.72
N ASP A 155 -2.49 -16.39 -7.96
CA ASP A 155 -3.11 -17.40 -7.10
C ASP A 155 -3.56 -16.86 -5.74
N ARG A 156 -3.12 -15.64 -5.39
CA ARG A 156 -3.35 -14.98 -4.12
C ARG A 156 -2.95 -15.85 -2.92
N VAL A 157 -1.89 -16.65 -3.04
CA VAL A 157 -1.44 -17.55 -1.95
C VAL A 157 -0.78 -16.79 -0.80
N ALA A 158 -0.04 -15.72 -1.07
CA ALA A 158 0.68 -14.96 -0.05
C ALA A 158 -0.25 -14.28 0.98
N THR A 159 0.23 -14.10 2.22
CA THR A 159 -0.50 -13.39 3.30
C THR A 159 0.43 -12.48 4.09
N PHE A 160 -0.12 -11.45 4.72
CA PHE A 160 0.64 -10.51 5.55
C PHE A 160 1.27 -11.13 6.82
N GLY A 161 1.09 -12.42 7.11
CA GLY A 161 1.29 -12.97 8.48
C GLY A 161 2.73 -13.28 8.90
N VAL A 162 3.62 -13.66 7.97
CA VAL A 162 4.93 -14.25 8.36
C VAL A 162 6.09 -13.26 8.21
N LEU A 163 6.04 -12.34 7.24
CA LEU A 163 7.11 -11.38 6.94
C LEU A 163 6.94 -10.02 7.66
N ASP A 164 5.70 -9.68 8.00
CA ASP A 164 5.29 -8.35 8.45
C ASP A 164 5.84 -7.98 9.84
N LYS A 165 6.02 -8.94 10.77
CA LYS A 165 6.64 -8.64 12.08
C LYS A 165 8.09 -8.17 11.95
N LYS A 166 8.89 -8.82 11.11
CA LYS A 166 10.30 -8.50 10.90
C LYS A 166 10.46 -7.18 10.13
N LEU A 167 9.59 -6.97 9.13
CA LEU A 167 9.55 -5.73 8.36
C LEU A 167 9.10 -4.55 9.24
N GLN A 168 8.04 -4.70 10.03
CA GLN A 168 7.58 -3.68 10.99
C GLN A 168 8.67 -3.30 11.99
N LEU A 169 9.40 -4.29 12.54
CA LEU A 169 10.54 -4.02 13.42
C LEU A 169 11.65 -3.23 12.71
N LYS A 170 11.95 -3.53 11.44
CA LYS A 170 12.93 -2.77 10.65
C LYS A 170 12.47 -1.35 10.34
N VAL A 171 11.21 -1.17 9.93
CA VAL A 171 10.61 0.14 9.62
C VAL A 171 10.57 1.01 10.88
N LYS A 172 10.07 0.47 11.99
CA LYS A 172 10.04 1.16 13.29
C LYS A 172 11.43 1.64 13.72
N ARG A 173 12.44 0.77 13.62
CA ARG A 173 13.85 1.16 13.91
C ARG A 173 14.35 2.26 12.99
N ARG A 174 13.93 2.30 11.73
CA ARG A 174 14.34 3.34 10.77
C ARG A 174 13.68 4.68 11.10
N GLU A 175 12.40 4.67 11.46
CA GLU A 175 11.64 5.85 11.89
C GLU A 175 12.19 6.43 13.19
N GLU A 176 12.47 5.58 14.19
CA GLU A 176 13.10 5.99 15.45
C GLU A 176 14.45 6.67 15.23
N ARG A 177 15.30 6.12 14.35
CA ARG A 177 16.58 6.75 13.99
C ARG A 177 16.40 8.09 13.30
N LYS A 178 15.43 8.22 12.39
CA LYS A 178 15.13 9.49 11.73
C LYS A 178 14.63 10.54 12.72
N ALA A 179 13.72 10.16 13.62
CA ALA A 179 13.22 11.05 14.67
C ALA A 179 14.34 11.49 15.62
N ALA A 180 15.22 10.57 16.03
CA ALA A 180 16.36 10.89 16.87
C ALA A 180 17.36 11.84 16.17
N ALA A 181 17.61 11.65 14.87
CA ALA A 181 18.45 12.55 14.09
C ALA A 181 17.84 13.96 13.97
N ALA A 182 16.54 14.05 13.67
CA ALA A 182 15.83 15.32 13.62
C ALA A 182 15.81 16.03 14.99
N ALA A 183 15.63 15.29 16.08
CA ALA A 183 15.68 15.84 17.44
C ALA A 183 17.08 16.36 17.80
N ARG A 184 18.15 15.71 17.33
CA ARG A 184 19.53 16.22 17.51
C ARG A 184 19.77 17.49 16.71
N GLN A 185 19.32 17.54 15.45
CA GLN A 185 19.42 18.73 14.62
C GLN A 185 18.70 19.93 15.26
N SER A 186 17.46 19.73 15.70
CA SER A 186 16.69 20.79 16.36
C SER A 186 17.32 21.27 17.68
N ARG A 187 18.02 20.40 18.42
CA ARG A 187 18.78 20.82 19.61
C ARG A 187 19.99 21.67 19.25
N CYS A 188 20.79 21.24 18.27
CA CYS A 188 21.94 22.01 17.82
C CYS A 188 21.54 23.38 17.23
N GLU A 189 20.43 23.45 16.51
CA GLU A 189 19.88 24.72 15.99
C GLU A 189 19.51 25.67 17.13
N LYS A 190 18.82 25.18 18.17
CA LYS A 190 18.50 26.00 19.35
C LYS A 190 19.73 26.46 20.12
N GLU A 191 20.71 25.59 20.32
CA GLU A 191 21.97 25.95 20.99
C GLU A 191 22.73 27.02 20.19
N LEU A 192 22.72 26.95 18.85
CA LEU A 192 23.31 27.97 17.98
C LEU A 192 22.57 29.31 18.06
N GLU A 193 21.23 29.28 18.08
CA GLU A 193 20.40 30.49 18.25
C GLU A 193 20.66 31.14 19.61
N GLU A 194 20.76 30.35 20.69
CA GLU A 194 21.07 30.83 22.04
C GLU A 194 22.50 31.40 22.14
N MET A 195 23.49 30.77 21.52
CA MET A 195 24.87 31.30 21.47
C MET A 195 24.94 32.59 20.67
N THR A 196 24.26 32.67 19.52
CA THR A 196 24.18 33.88 18.71
C THR A 196 23.49 35.01 19.47
N ALA A 197 22.40 34.72 20.19
CA ALA A 197 21.70 35.70 21.02
C ALA A 197 22.55 36.20 22.20
N MET A 198 23.27 35.30 22.89
CA MET A 198 24.21 35.70 23.95
C MET A 198 25.40 36.49 23.42
N SER A 199 25.95 36.13 22.27
CA SER A 199 27.04 36.87 21.61
C SER A 199 26.59 38.27 21.18
N SER A 200 25.33 38.45 20.78
CA SER A 200 24.76 39.75 20.43
C SER A 200 24.61 40.68 21.64
N LEU A 201 24.37 40.14 22.85
CA LEU A 201 24.25 40.93 24.09
C LEU A 201 25.60 41.35 24.67
N VAL A 202 26.68 40.61 24.37
CA VAL A 202 28.04 40.95 24.81
C VAL A 202 28.69 42.02 23.90
N SER A 203 28.15 42.23 22.69
CA SER A 203 28.71 43.19 21.72
C SER A 203 28.14 44.62 21.84
N GLU A 204 27.23 44.89 22.79
CA GLU A 204 26.66 46.23 23.05
C GLU A 204 27.25 46.91 24.31
N SER A 205 28.41 46.47 24.80
CA SER A 205 29.12 47.12 25.92
C SER A 205 30.63 47.14 25.71
N ASP A 206 31.08 47.73 24.61
CA ASP A 206 32.45 48.22 24.50
C ASP A 206 32.51 49.40 23.53
N GLU A 207 32.46 50.62 24.08
CA GLU A 207 32.94 51.82 23.40
C GLU A 207 34.35 52.15 23.94
N GLU A 208 35.29 52.07 23.00
CA GLU A 208 36.57 52.76 22.86
C GLU A 208 37.76 52.48 23.82
N LEU A 209 38.83 51.95 23.22
CA LEU A 209 40.16 52.58 23.23
C LEU A 209 41.06 52.07 22.09
N GLU A 210 41.78 53.03 21.51
CA GLU A 210 42.63 53.03 20.31
C GLU A 210 43.94 52.21 20.36
N GLU A 211 44.47 51.97 19.15
CA GLU A 211 45.88 51.82 18.71
C GLU A 211 46.74 50.62 19.18
N ASP A 212 47.02 49.69 18.24
CA ASP A 212 48.21 49.71 17.36
C ASP A 212 48.89 48.33 17.13
N THR A 213 49.29 48.15 15.87
CA THR A 213 50.25 47.22 15.24
C THR A 213 50.54 45.83 15.85
N ASN A 214 50.16 44.77 15.10
CA ASN A 214 51.15 43.99 14.33
C ASN A 214 50.55 42.88 13.46
N THR A 215 50.86 43.00 12.18
CA THR A 215 50.94 41.98 11.14
C THR A 215 51.77 40.76 11.58
N VAL A 216 51.32 39.53 11.28
CA VAL A 216 52.07 38.38 10.71
C VAL A 216 51.27 37.06 10.87
N CYS A 217 50.79 36.55 9.73
CA CYS A 217 50.70 35.15 9.21
C CYS A 217 50.15 33.97 10.08
N PRO A 218 49.83 32.78 9.49
CA PRO A 218 49.56 32.44 8.09
C PRO A 218 48.26 31.64 7.87
N THR A 219 47.92 31.49 6.59
CA THR A 219 47.02 30.50 5.98
C THR A 219 47.36 29.05 6.37
N SER A 220 46.38 28.23 6.73
CA SER A 220 46.47 26.78 6.50
C SER A 220 45.09 26.16 6.31
N GLU A 221 44.88 25.69 5.09
CA GLU A 221 43.76 24.91 4.60
C GLU A 221 43.64 23.59 5.39
N GLY A 222 42.41 23.24 5.77
CA GLY A 222 42.08 21.95 6.39
C GLY A 222 41.00 21.25 5.58
N GLU A 223 41.40 20.55 4.52
CA GLU A 223 40.54 19.65 3.75
C GLU A 223 39.95 18.52 4.62
N PRO A 224 38.68 18.12 4.40
CA PRO A 224 38.17 16.88 4.96
C PRO A 224 38.73 15.66 4.20
N SER A 225 39.50 14.84 4.93
CA SER A 225 40.03 13.56 4.47
C SER A 225 38.91 12.56 4.12
N TYR A 226 38.73 12.30 2.83
CA TYR A 226 37.93 11.19 2.32
C TYR A 226 38.67 9.86 2.55
N LYS A 227 38.19 9.04 3.49
CA LYS A 227 38.60 7.63 3.58
C LYS A 227 37.92 6.82 2.48
N HIS A 228 38.62 6.70 1.34
CA HIS A 228 38.44 5.58 0.42
C HIS A 228 38.74 4.27 1.14
N LYS A 229 37.77 3.34 1.16
CA LYS A 229 38.05 1.92 1.42
C LYS A 229 37.86 1.15 0.11
N LYS A 230 38.99 0.88 -0.54
CA LYS A 230 39.14 0.06 -1.75
C LYS A 230 38.98 -1.42 -1.39
N THR A 231 38.15 -2.09 -2.19
CA THR A 231 38.34 -3.38 -2.87
C THR A 231 39.26 -4.46 -2.28
N GLY A 232 38.67 -5.66 -2.14
CA GLY A 232 39.19 -6.96 -2.62
C GLY A 232 37.93 -7.81 -2.85
N ASP A 233 37.60 -8.36 -4.02
CA ASP A 233 38.36 -9.12 -5.03
C ASP A 233 39.19 -10.26 -4.44
N ASP A 234 38.59 -11.46 -4.43
CA ASP A 234 39.14 -12.71 -4.95
C ASP A 234 38.28 -13.89 -4.46
N GLY A 235 37.77 -14.71 -5.38
CA GLY A 235 36.96 -15.88 -4.99
C GLY A 235 36.31 -16.69 -6.10
N ASN A 236 37.04 -16.93 -7.19
CA ASN A 236 36.82 -17.97 -8.21
C ASN A 236 36.44 -19.35 -7.61
N VAL A 237 35.30 -19.95 -7.98
CA VAL A 237 35.12 -21.43 -8.09
C VAL A 237 34.07 -21.79 -9.15
N GLN A 238 34.58 -22.10 -10.34
CA GLN A 238 34.40 -23.37 -11.08
C GLN A 238 32.99 -23.91 -11.41
N LEU A 239 32.75 -23.90 -12.73
CA LEU A 239 31.77 -24.67 -13.49
C LEU A 239 31.88 -26.18 -13.22
N GLY A 240 30.73 -26.82 -12.99
CA GLY A 240 30.56 -28.27 -13.09
C GLY A 240 29.39 -28.57 -14.04
N VAL A 241 29.72 -28.87 -15.29
CA VAL A 241 28.84 -29.52 -16.26
C VAL A 241 28.86 -31.01 -15.94
N GLY A 242 27.70 -31.63 -15.80
CA GLY A 242 27.56 -33.08 -15.66
C GLY A 242 26.31 -33.52 -16.42
N GLU A 243 26.54 -34.47 -17.33
CA GLU A 243 25.67 -35.02 -18.38
C GLU A 243 24.29 -35.52 -17.93
#